data_AF-B3S9V7-F1
#
_entry.id   AF-B3S9V7-F1
#
_cell.length_a   1.000
_cell.length_b   1.000
_cell.length_c   1.000
_cell.angle_alpha   90.00
_cell.angle_beta   90.00
_cell.angle_gamma   90.00
#
_symmetry.space_group_name_H-M   'P 1'
#
loop_
_entity.id
_entity.type
_entity.pdbx_description
1 polymer ?
#
loop_
_entity_poly.entity_id
_entity_poly.type
_entity_poly.pdbx_seq_one_letter_code
_entity_poly.pdbx_strand_id
1 'polypeptide(L)'
;MPRKLFYDVVQYKCDPVAWWIGVLAQYIIQPSSDLKQLIDQSRKEFKFQSPIVGLHIRRSDKKTENEIFDIDRYMIKVNAYFNGLSKRKIIIKRRIFVVTDEPWLI
;
A
#
# COMPACT_ATOMS: atom_id res chain seq x y z
N MET A 1 18.11 14.30 1.35
CA MET A 1 17.10 15.39 1.31
C MET A 1 17.82 16.72 1.48
N PRO A 2 17.48 17.78 0.71
CA PRO A 2 18.07 19.11 0.89
C PRO A 2 17.81 19.68 2.29
N ARG A 3 18.83 20.29 2.91
CA ARG A 3 18.77 20.75 4.31
C ARG A 3 17.66 21.75 4.59
N LYS A 4 17.40 22.70 3.67
CA LYS A 4 16.33 23.70 3.85
C LYS A 4 14.94 23.06 3.91
N LEU A 5 14.68 22.14 2.98
CA LEU A 5 13.39 21.44 2.89
C LEU A 5 13.14 20.52 4.10
N PHE A 6 14.19 20.00 4.73
CA PHE A 6 14.07 19.10 5.88
C PHE A 6 13.31 19.75 7.04
N TYR A 7 13.67 20.98 7.40
CA TYR A 7 13.04 21.68 8.53
C TYR A 7 11.55 21.95 8.30
N ASP A 8 11.17 22.24 7.05
CA ASP A 8 9.76 22.45 6.71
C ASP A 8 8.97 21.14 6.82
N VAL A 9 9.50 20.05 6.26
CA VAL A 9 8.77 18.77 6.17
C VAL A 9 8.63 18.08 7.52
N VAL A 10 9.63 18.19 8.41
CA VAL A 10 9.58 17.65 9.79
C VAL A 10 8.37 18.17 10.56
N GLN A 11 7.90 19.39 10.30
CA GLN A 11 6.75 19.96 10.99
C GLN A 11 5.42 19.32 10.59
N TYR A 12 5.32 18.77 9.38
CA TYR A 12 4.04 18.31 8.81
C TYR A 12 3.98 16.80 8.55
N LYS A 13 5.11 16.07 8.58
CA LYS A 13 5.18 14.66 8.21
C LYS A 13 5.85 13.83 9.29
N CYS A 14 5.22 12.71 9.63
CA CYS A 14 5.74 11.76 10.63
C CYS A 14 7.07 11.11 10.21
N ASP A 15 7.33 11.00 8.89
CA ASP A 15 8.60 10.53 8.34
C ASP A 15 9.03 11.40 7.13
N PRO A 16 9.85 12.43 7.37
CA PRO A 16 10.33 13.34 6.33
C PRO A 16 11.22 12.68 5.27
N VAL A 17 11.95 11.63 5.64
CA VAL A 17 12.86 10.94 4.73
C VAL A 17 12.05 10.08 3.76
N ALA A 18 11.09 9.30 4.28
CA ALA A 18 10.17 8.54 3.44
C ALA A 18 9.37 9.46 2.50
N TRP A 19 8.91 10.61 2.98
CA TRP A 19 8.25 11.61 2.14
C TRP A 19 9.15 12.09 1.00
N TRP A 20 10.41 12.44 1.29
CA TRP A 20 11.36 12.90 0.27
C TRP A 20 11.65 11.84 -0.79
N ILE A 21 11.81 10.58 -0.38
CA ILE A 21 11.96 9.45 -1.31
C ILE A 21 10.72 9.31 -2.18
N GLY A 22 9.53 9.50 -1.62
CA GLY A 22 8.26 9.47 -2.35
C GLY A 22 8.18 10.53 -3.45
N VAL A 23 8.67 11.75 -3.21
CA VAL A 23 8.74 12.81 -4.23
C VAL A 23 9.63 12.40 -5.40
N LEU A 24 10.81 11.85 -5.11
CA LEU A 24 11.72 11.36 -6.15
C LEU A 24 11.12 10.19 -6.93
N ALA A 25 10.54 9.22 -6.20
CA ALA A 25 9.87 8.07 -6.81
C ALA A 25 8.75 8.52 -7.74
N GLN A 26 7.89 9.45 -7.31
CA GLN A 26 6.80 9.99 -8.13
C GLN A 26 7.30 10.59 -9.45
N TYR A 27 8.43 11.30 -9.41
CA TYR A 27 9.02 11.87 -10.63
C TYR A 27 9.56 10.79 -11.57
N ILE A 28 10.20 9.75 -11.03
CA ILE A 28 10.79 8.66 -11.81
C ILE A 28 9.72 7.75 -12.43
N ILE A 29 8.67 7.42 -11.68
CA ILE A 29 7.65 6.44 -12.08
C ILE A 29 6.48 7.05 -12.87
N GLN A 30 6.69 8.21 -13.50
CA GLN A 30 5.65 8.85 -14.31
C GLN A 30 5.23 7.91 -15.44
N PRO A 31 3.95 7.50 -15.51
CA PRO A 31 3.51 6.54 -16.50
C PRO A 31 3.43 7.18 -17.89
N SER A 32 3.78 6.42 -18.92
CA SER A 32 3.44 6.75 -20.30
C SER A 32 1.91 6.76 -20.50
N SER A 33 1.44 7.31 -21.63
CA SER A 33 0.01 7.27 -22.00
C SER A 33 -0.57 5.87 -21.91
N ASP A 34 0.16 4.90 -22.45
CA ASP A 34 -0.31 3.52 -22.61
C ASP A 34 -0.36 2.81 -21.25
N LEU A 35 0.68 3.01 -20.42
CA LEU A 35 0.70 2.48 -19.05
C LEU A 35 -0.40 3.09 -18.20
N LYS A 36 -0.68 4.39 -18.35
CA LYS A 36 -1.77 5.06 -17.64
C LYS A 36 -3.12 4.47 -18.04
N GLN A 37 -3.35 4.24 -19.34
CA GLN A 37 -4.57 3.61 -19.83
C GLN A 37 -4.74 2.18 -19.26
N LEU A 38 -3.67 1.39 -19.24
CA LEU A 38 -3.66 0.05 -18.66
C LEU A 38 -4.03 0.08 -17.16
N ILE A 39 -3.45 1.02 -16.40
CA ILE A 39 -3.78 1.20 -14.98
C ILE A 39 -5.25 1.56 -14.79
N ASP A 40 -5.79 2.49 -15.59
CA ASP A 40 -7.18 2.93 -15.50
C ASP A 40 -8.18 1.83 -15.89
N GLN A 41 -7.84 1.01 -16.89
CA GLN A 41 -8.64 -0.17 -17.27
C GLN A 41 -8.63 -1.23 -16.17
N SER A 42 -7.44 -1.59 -15.67
CA SER A 42 -7.27 -2.54 -14.57
C SER A 42 -8.06 -2.09 -13.33
N ARG A 43 -8.01 -0.79 -13.00
CA ARG A 43 -8.75 -0.22 -11.87
C ARG A 43 -10.26 -0.45 -11.98
N LYS A 44 -10.82 -0.35 -13.20
CA LYS A 44 -12.24 -0.61 -13.48
C LYS A 44 -12.56 -2.10 -13.38
N GLU A 45 -11.73 -2.95 -13.97
CA GLU A 45 -11.89 -4.41 -13.95
C GLU A 45 -11.89 -4.97 -12.53
N PHE A 46 -10.92 -4.56 -11.71
CA PHE A 46 -10.82 -4.95 -10.30
C PHE A 46 -11.86 -4.26 -9.40
N LYS A 47 -12.69 -3.36 -9.94
CA LYS A 47 -13.65 -2.54 -9.18
C LYS A 47 -12.98 -1.88 -7.97
N PHE A 48 -11.79 -1.34 -8.18
CA PHE A 48 -10.92 -0.84 -7.11
C PHE A 48 -11.55 0.40 -6.45
N GLN A 49 -12.03 0.22 -5.22
CA GLN A 49 -12.83 1.21 -4.49
C GLN A 49 -12.33 1.36 -3.06
N SER A 50 -12.23 2.61 -2.60
CA SER A 50 -11.91 2.93 -1.22
C SER A 50 -13.14 2.77 -0.29
N PRO A 51 -12.92 2.48 0.99
CA PRO A 51 -11.64 2.12 1.60
C PRO A 51 -11.26 0.66 1.30
N ILE A 52 -9.97 0.44 1.10
CA ILE A 52 -9.37 -0.84 0.75
C ILE A 52 -8.01 -0.93 1.43
N VAL A 53 -7.64 -2.12 1.90
CA VAL A 53 -6.31 -2.38 2.45
C VAL A 53 -5.51 -3.17 1.43
N GLY A 54 -4.33 -2.65 1.05
CA GLY A 54 -3.38 -3.38 0.23
C GLY A 54 -2.60 -4.38 1.09
N LEU A 55 -2.52 -5.63 0.64
CA LEU A 55 -1.78 -6.70 1.29
C LEU A 55 -0.75 -7.25 0.31
N HIS A 56 0.53 -7.04 0.58
CA HIS A 56 1.62 -7.59 -0.23
C HIS A 56 2.27 -8.75 0.53
N ILE A 57 2.10 -9.97 0.01
CA ILE A 57 2.66 -11.22 0.55
C ILE A 57 3.80 -11.62 -0.39
N ARG A 58 5.02 -11.78 0.16
CA ARG A 58 6.20 -12.22 -0.59
C ARG A 58 6.77 -13.48 0.05
N ARG A 59 6.95 -14.56 -0.70
CA ARG A 59 7.24 -15.90 -0.18
C ARG A 59 8.38 -16.62 -0.91
N SER A 60 8.44 -16.54 -2.25
CA SER A 60 9.21 -17.43 -3.10
C SER A 60 10.73 -17.34 -2.88
N ASP A 61 11.27 -16.15 -2.67
CA ASP A 61 12.71 -15.91 -2.44
C ASP A 61 13.04 -15.41 -1.03
N LYS A 62 12.02 -15.00 -0.25
CA LYS A 62 12.20 -14.35 1.04
C LYS A 62 12.67 -15.29 2.15
N LYS A 63 12.53 -16.61 1.98
CA LYS A 63 12.88 -17.61 3.02
C LYS A 63 14.34 -17.55 3.47
N THR A 64 15.24 -17.06 2.62
CA THR A 64 16.67 -16.92 2.92
C THR A 64 17.04 -15.60 3.60
N GLU A 65 16.16 -14.59 3.55
CA GLU A 65 16.46 -13.23 4.01
C GLU A 65 15.67 -12.81 5.24
N ASN A 66 14.45 -13.34 5.43
CA ASN A 66 13.55 -12.97 6.53
C ASN A 66 12.57 -14.10 6.88
N GLU A 67 11.95 -14.00 8.06
CA GLU A 67 10.89 -14.91 8.49
C GLU A 67 9.66 -14.86 7.56
N ILE A 68 9.09 -16.03 7.33
CA ILE A 68 7.82 -16.21 6.63
C ILE A 68 6.69 -15.94 7.63
N PHE A 69 5.83 -14.97 7.33
CA PHE A 69 4.64 -14.71 8.14
C PHE A 69 3.39 -15.32 7.53
N ASP A 70 2.62 -16.02 8.36
CA ASP A 70 1.29 -16.52 8.01
C ASP A 70 0.30 -15.39 7.69
N ILE A 71 -0.68 -15.66 6.83
CA ILE A 71 -1.68 -14.71 6.38
C ILE A 71 -2.48 -14.13 7.55
N ASP A 72 -2.75 -14.94 8.57
CA ASP A 72 -3.46 -14.54 9.78
C ASP A 72 -2.78 -13.36 10.48
N ARG A 73 -1.44 -13.32 10.46
CA ARG A 73 -0.68 -12.22 11.08
C ARG A 73 -0.93 -10.89 10.38
N TYR A 74 -1.11 -10.91 9.06
CA TYR A 74 -1.49 -9.72 8.30
C TYR A 74 -2.93 -9.32 8.59
N MET A 75 -3.83 -10.31 8.67
CA MET A 75 -5.25 -10.09 8.93
C MET A 75 -5.53 -9.41 10.26
N ILE A 76 -4.70 -9.62 11.30
CA ILE A 76 -4.77 -8.88 12.56
C ILE A 76 -4.69 -7.36 12.31
N LYS A 77 -3.74 -6.90 11.49
CA LYS A 77 -3.54 -5.47 11.19
C LYS A 77 -4.66 -4.92 10.30
N VAL A 78 -5.10 -5.70 9.31
CA VAL A 78 -6.24 -5.37 8.44
C VAL A 78 -7.50 -5.16 9.28
N ASN A 79 -7.76 -6.07 10.21
CA ASN A 79 -8.92 -6.00 11.10
C ASN A 79 -8.86 -4.77 12.00
N ALA A 80 -7.71 -4.47 12.59
CA ALA A 80 -7.52 -3.29 13.43
C ALA A 80 -7.82 -1.98 12.66
N TYR A 81 -7.37 -1.86 11.41
CA TYR A 81 -7.66 -0.70 10.56
C TYR A 81 -9.17 -0.51 10.34
N PHE A 82 -9.87 -1.56 9.87
CA PHE A 82 -11.30 -1.46 9.60
C PHE A 82 -12.13 -1.27 10.88
N ASN A 83 -11.74 -1.88 11.99
CA ASN A 83 -12.40 -1.67 13.28
C ASN A 83 -12.30 -0.19 13.71
N GLY A 84 -11.16 0.46 13.43
CA GLY A 84 -10.99 1.90 13.65
C GLY A 84 -11.91 2.77 12.79
N LEU A 85 -12.19 2.36 11.55
CA LEU A 85 -13.13 3.05 10.66
C LEU A 85 -14.59 2.87 11.11
N SER A 86 -14.97 1.67 11.57
CA SER A 86 -16.33 1.40 12.06
C SER A 86 -16.70 2.25 13.28
N LYS A 87 -15.72 2.62 14.13
CA LYS A 87 -15.94 3.57 15.24
C LYS A 87 -16.46 4.93 14.77
N ARG A 88 -16.24 5.30 13.50
CA ARG A 88 -16.75 6.53 12.88
C ARG A 88 -18.20 6.41 12.37
N LYS A 89 -18.91 5.32 12.70
CA LYS A 89 -20.31 5.00 12.30
C LYS A 89 -20.55 4.90 10.79
N ILE A 90 -19.50 4.67 10.00
CA ILE A 90 -19.63 4.44 8.56
C ILE A 90 -19.74 2.92 8.35
N ILE A 91 -20.85 2.45 7.79
CA ILE A 91 -20.99 1.06 7.34
C ILE A 91 -20.17 0.93 6.06
N ILE A 92 -19.07 0.18 6.15
CA ILE A 92 -18.07 0.08 5.09
C ILE A 92 -17.89 -1.39 4.73
N LYS A 93 -17.99 -1.70 3.43
CA LYS A 93 -17.56 -3.01 2.91
C LYS A 93 -16.04 -3.13 3.06
N ARG A 94 -15.58 -4.10 3.86
CA ARG A 94 -14.15 -4.42 4.01
C ARG A 94 -13.63 -4.98 2.68
N ARG A 95 -12.62 -4.34 2.12
CA ARG A 95 -11.98 -4.74 0.85
C ARG A 95 -10.49 -4.92 1.08
N ILE A 96 -9.92 -5.95 0.47
CA ILE A 96 -8.50 -6.26 0.54
C ILE A 96 -8.01 -6.44 -0.90
N PHE A 97 -6.93 -5.76 -1.26
CA PHE A 97 -6.23 -5.95 -2.52
C PHE A 97 -4.97 -6.75 -2.25
N VAL A 98 -4.94 -8.02 -2.66
CA VAL A 98 -3.83 -8.92 -2.36
C VAL A 98 -2.88 -8.99 -3.55
N VAL A 99 -1.59 -8.81 -3.27
CA VAL A 99 -0.47 -9.01 -4.20
C VAL A 99 0.37 -10.13 -3.61
N THR A 100 0.53 -11.23 -4.34
CA THR A 100 1.30 -12.39 -3.91
C THR A 100 2.10 -12.97 -5.06
N ASP A 101 3.29 -13.49 -4.76
CA ASP A 101 4.10 -14.31 -5.65
C ASP A 101 3.73 -15.80 -5.60
N GLU A 102 2.90 -16.21 -4.63
CA GLU A 102 2.35 -17.56 -4.47
C GLU A 102 0.81 -17.51 -4.60
N PRO A 103 0.24 -17.87 -5.78
CA PRO A 103 -1.19 -17.73 -6.05
C PRO A 103 -2.08 -18.65 -5.21
N TRP A 104 -1.57 -19.80 -4.75
CA TRP A 104 -2.33 -20.81 -3.99
C TRP A 104 -2.64 -20.40 -2.54
N LEU A 105 -2.14 -19.25 -2.08
CA LEU A 105 -2.41 -18.69 -0.75
C LEU A 105 -3.77 -18.01 -0.62
N ILE A 106 -4.48 -17.78 -1.74
CA ILE A 106 -5.73 -17.01 -1.81
C ILE A 106 -6.89 -17.94 -2.18
#